data_AF-A0A373CD50-F1
#
_entry.id   AF-A0A373CD50-F1
#
_cell.length_a   1.000
_cell.length_b   1.000
_cell.length_c   1.000
_cell.angle_alpha   90.00
_cell.angle_beta   90.00
_cell.angle_gamma   90.00
#
_symmetry.space_group_name_H-M   'P 1'
#
loop_
_entity.id
_entity.type
_entity.pdbx_description
1 polymer ?
#
loop_
_entity_poly.entity_id
_entity_poly.type
_entity_poly.pdbx_seq_one_letter_code
_entity_poly.pdbx_strand_id
1 'polypeptide(L)'
;MHLDQSALGILRKAEDKNGRKYMDWRIPYMDQPGLIMVYKSDSRYEKYMIYFFTSPASDCPGKYLHTTYGSIQVEDGSLTIRTKNSVYEFELDASCVSKADMVLLLHTVNEYFRDNSM
;
A
#
# COMPACT_ATOMS: atom_id res chain seq x y z
N MET A 1 5.37 13.63 -8.21
CA MET A 1 5.77 12.65 -7.18
C MET A 1 6.60 11.60 -7.87
N HIS A 2 7.54 10.98 -7.18
CA HIS A 2 8.36 9.90 -7.72
C HIS A 2 8.29 8.68 -6.80
N LEU A 3 8.49 7.49 -7.37
CA LEU A 3 8.63 6.27 -6.60
C LEU A 3 9.91 6.38 -5.77
N ASP A 4 9.77 6.24 -4.46
CA ASP A 4 10.88 6.32 -3.50
C ASP A 4 11.37 4.91 -3.14
N GLN A 5 10.43 4.01 -2.84
CA GLN A 5 10.72 2.61 -2.55
C GLN A 5 9.50 1.72 -2.80
N SER A 6 9.73 0.40 -2.89
CA SER A 6 8.68 -0.61 -2.94
C SER A 6 9.05 -1.81 -2.08
N ALA A 7 8.05 -2.46 -1.50
CA ALA A 7 8.22 -3.66 -0.69
C ALA A 7 7.01 -4.59 -0.84
N LEU A 8 7.19 -5.86 -0.51
CA LEU A 8 6.07 -6.79 -0.31
C LEU A 8 5.63 -6.75 1.15
N GLY A 9 4.34 -6.90 1.38
CA GLY A 9 3.81 -6.90 2.72
C GLY A 9 2.30 -7.14 2.81
N ILE A 10 1.81 -7.08 4.04
CA ILE A 10 0.44 -7.40 4.41
C ILE A 10 -0.15 -6.21 5.18
N LEU A 11 -1.34 -5.75 4.80
CA LEU A 11 -2.02 -4.69 5.54
C LEU A 11 -2.57 -5.24 6.87
N ARG A 12 -1.95 -4.86 7.99
CA ARG A 12 -2.35 -5.30 9.34
C ARG A 12 -3.23 -4.31 10.08
N LYS A 13 -3.15 -3.02 9.74
CA LYS A 13 -3.95 -1.98 10.38
C LYS A 13 -4.48 -0.97 9.37
N ALA A 14 -5.77 -0.64 9.49
CA ALA A 14 -6.40 0.49 8.84
C ALA A 14 -7.39 1.14 9.81
N GLU A 15 -7.01 2.28 10.36
CA GLU A 15 -7.75 2.97 11.41
C GLU A 15 -7.82 4.47 11.15
N ASP A 16 -8.80 5.14 11.75
CA ASP A 16 -8.81 6.59 11.81
C ASP A 16 -7.69 7.12 12.74
N LYS A 17 -7.46 8.43 12.70
CA LYS A 17 -6.44 9.10 13.53
C LYS A 17 -6.65 8.91 15.04
N ASN A 18 -7.83 8.48 15.47
CA ASN A 18 -8.20 8.25 16.88
C ASN A 18 -8.12 6.76 17.25
N GLY A 19 -7.63 5.89 16.36
CA GLY A 19 -7.52 4.44 16.59
C GLY A 19 -8.83 3.68 16.39
N ARG A 20 -9.84 4.26 15.72
CA ARG A 20 -11.08 3.53 15.40
C ARG A 20 -10.89 2.76 14.11
N LYS A 21 -11.14 1.45 14.17
CA LYS A 21 -11.12 0.56 12.99
C LYS A 21 -12.18 0.96 11.98
N TYR A 22 -11.80 0.92 10.70
CA TYR A 22 -12.75 1.13 9.62
C TYR A 22 -13.62 -0.11 9.40
N MET A 23 -14.93 0.11 9.29
CA MET A 23 -15.91 -0.93 8.92
C MET A 23 -16.46 -0.68 7.51
N ASP A 24 -15.60 -0.25 6.59
CA ASP A 24 -15.96 0.20 5.25
C ASP A 24 -15.23 -0.57 4.15
N TRP A 25 -15.15 0.01 2.95
CA TRP A 25 -14.52 -0.58 1.77
C TRP A 25 -13.06 -1.03 1.96
N ARG A 26 -12.40 -0.64 3.06
CA ARG A 26 -11.04 -1.08 3.41
C ARG A 26 -10.98 -2.49 3.97
N ILE A 27 -12.09 -3.03 4.50
CA ILE A 27 -12.13 -4.38 5.10
C ILE A 27 -11.50 -5.45 4.20
N PRO A 28 -11.80 -5.52 2.88
CA PRO A 28 -11.24 -6.58 2.02
C PRO A 28 -9.73 -6.54 1.86
N TYR A 29 -9.06 -5.42 2.15
CA TYR A 29 -7.61 -5.30 2.05
C TYR A 29 -6.88 -5.80 3.30
N MET A 30 -7.59 -5.96 4.41
CA MET A 30 -7.01 -6.42 5.67
C MET A 30 -6.49 -7.85 5.52
N ASP A 31 -5.30 -8.10 6.06
CA ASP A 31 -4.61 -9.39 6.05
C ASP A 31 -4.30 -9.93 4.64
N GLN A 32 -4.45 -9.12 3.61
CA GLN A 32 -4.11 -9.49 2.24
C GLN A 32 -2.64 -9.22 1.96
N PRO A 33 -1.92 -10.14 1.29
CA PRO A 33 -0.57 -9.88 0.80
C PRO A 33 -0.61 -9.02 -0.46
N GLY A 34 0.45 -8.25 -0.70
CA GLY A 34 0.53 -7.41 -1.89
C GLY A 34 1.82 -6.61 -2.01
N LEU A 35 1.86 -5.78 -3.06
CA LEU A 35 2.96 -4.88 -3.35
C LEU A 35 2.64 -3.49 -2.82
N ILE A 36 3.50 -2.99 -1.94
CA ILE A 36 3.47 -1.65 -1.38
C ILE A 36 4.40 -0.79 -2.23
N MET A 37 3.87 0.28 -2.81
CA MET A 37 4.63 1.30 -3.53
C MET A 37 4.56 2.62 -2.77
N VAL A 38 5.72 3.11 -2.34
CA VAL A 38 5.86 4.37 -1.59
C VAL A 38 6.32 5.45 -2.54
N TYR A 39 5.48 6.47 -2.71
CA TYR A 39 5.78 7.63 -3.55
C TYR A 39 6.06 8.84 -2.69
N LYS A 40 7.16 9.54 -2.98
CA LYS A 40 7.52 10.80 -2.32
C LYS A 40 6.98 12.00 -3.10
N SER A 41 6.49 12.99 -2.37
CA SER A 41 6.01 14.24 -2.96
C SER A 41 7.19 15.11 -3.41
N ASP A 42 7.11 15.66 -4.62
CA ASP A 42 8.13 16.60 -5.13
C ASP A 42 7.91 18.02 -4.59
N SER A 43 6.70 18.32 -4.11
CA SER A 43 6.29 19.66 -3.69
C SER A 43 6.03 19.79 -2.18
N ARG A 44 5.92 18.67 -1.46
CA ARG A 44 5.69 18.65 -0.01
C ARG A 44 6.86 17.95 0.69
N TYR A 45 7.61 18.73 1.47
CA TYR A 45 8.75 18.24 2.23
C TYR A 45 8.35 17.03 3.10
N GLU A 46 9.05 15.91 2.91
CA GLU A 46 8.88 14.65 3.65
C GLU A 46 7.43 14.15 3.75
N LYS A 47 6.66 14.29 2.66
CA LYS A 47 5.34 13.68 2.53
C LYS A 47 5.31 12.60 1.47
N TYR A 48 4.59 11.54 1.78
CA TYR A 48 4.53 10.33 0.97
C TYR A 48 3.09 9.88 0.76
N MET A 49 2.85 9.14 -0.31
CA MET A 49 1.63 8.37 -0.55
C MET A 49 2.00 6.91 -0.72
N ILE A 50 1.09 6.02 -0.33
CA ILE A 50 1.22 4.59 -0.57
C ILE A 50 0.15 4.18 -1.58
N TYR A 51 0.56 3.38 -2.56
CA TYR A 51 -0.33 2.52 -3.32
C TYR A 51 -0.05 1.09 -2.87
N PHE A 52 -1.09 0.36 -2.52
CA PHE A 52 -0.99 -1.04 -2.15
C PHE A 52 -1.87 -1.87 -3.06
N PHE A 53 -1.23 -2.69 -3.89
CA PHE A 53 -1.87 -3.58 -4.86
C PHE A 53 -1.89 -4.98 -4.28
N THR A 54 -3.08 -5.58 -4.15
CA THR A 54 -3.23 -6.90 -3.57
C THR A 54 -2.81 -7.99 -4.54
N SER A 55 -2.22 -9.06 -4.01
CA SER A 55 -1.79 -10.22 -4.78
C SER A 55 -2.97 -10.81 -5.58
N PRO A 56 -2.75 -11.36 -6.78
CA PRO A 56 -3.76 -12.16 -7.50
C PRO A 56 -4.35 -13.31 -6.69
N ALA A 57 -3.60 -13.84 -5.72
CA ALA A 57 -4.05 -14.91 -4.82
C ALA A 57 -4.84 -14.40 -3.60
N SER A 58 -5.01 -13.08 -3.45
CA SER A 58 -5.77 -12.45 -2.36
C SER A 58 -7.29 -12.65 -2.51
N ASP A 59 -8.03 -12.36 -1.44
CA ASP A 59 -9.50 -12.34 -1.44
C ASP A 59 -10.09 -11.15 -2.23
N CYS A 60 -9.24 -10.23 -2.70
CA CYS A 60 -9.65 -9.08 -3.50
C CYS A 60 -8.67 -8.79 -4.65
N PRO A 61 -8.49 -9.72 -5.60
CA PRO A 61 -7.47 -9.62 -6.63
C PRO A 61 -7.73 -8.45 -7.58
N GLY A 62 -6.65 -7.81 -8.04
CA GLY A 62 -6.72 -6.67 -8.95
C GLY A 62 -7.26 -5.38 -8.31
N LYS A 63 -7.56 -5.38 -7.01
CA LYS A 63 -7.88 -4.17 -6.26
C LYS A 63 -6.61 -3.52 -5.74
N TYR A 64 -6.70 -2.21 -5.54
CA TYR A 64 -5.65 -1.46 -4.90
C TYR A 64 -6.27 -0.41 -3.98
N LEU A 65 -5.57 -0.10 -2.91
CA LEU A 65 -5.84 1.08 -2.09
C LEU A 65 -4.73 2.09 -2.32
N HIS A 66 -5.07 3.37 -2.29
CA HIS A 66 -4.06 4.41 -2.20
C HIS A 66 -4.39 5.36 -1.05
N THR A 67 -3.35 5.88 -0.41
CA THR A 67 -3.50 6.82 0.69
C THR A 67 -3.49 8.25 0.19
N THR A 68 -3.86 9.18 1.06
CA THR A 68 -3.50 10.60 0.88
C THR A 68 -2.10 10.83 1.45
N TYR A 69 -1.53 12.01 1.20
CA TYR A 69 -0.21 12.37 1.72
C TYR A 69 -0.12 12.23 3.25
N GLY A 70 0.91 11.53 3.70
CA GLY A 70 1.22 11.29 5.10
C GLY A 70 2.72 11.29 5.39
N SER A 71 3.07 11.14 6.65
CA SER A 71 4.43 10.80 7.09
C SER A 71 4.58 9.29 7.16
N ILE A 72 5.74 8.77 6.75
CA ILE A 72 6.08 7.35 6.87
C ILE A 72 6.99 7.13 8.07
N GLN A 73 6.87 5.96 8.67
CA GLN A 73 7.77 5.43 9.68
C GLN A 73 8.04 3.98 9.31
N VAL A 74 9.31 3.61 9.27
CA VAL A 74 9.75 2.24 9.01
C VAL A 74 10.45 1.76 10.27
N GLU A 75 9.96 0.65 10.82
CA GLU A 75 10.56 -0.05 11.95
C GLU A 75 10.90 -1.47 11.50
N ASP A 76 11.65 -2.22 12.31
CA ASP A 76 12.06 -3.56 11.94
C ASP A 76 10.83 -4.44 11.63
N GLY A 77 10.70 -4.84 10.36
CA GLY A 77 9.58 -5.62 9.84
C GLY A 77 8.26 -4.87 9.60
N SER A 78 8.18 -3.55 9.77
CA SER A 78 6.91 -2.82 9.55
C SER A 78 7.06 -1.46 8.87
N LEU A 79 6.01 -1.08 8.13
CA LEU A 79 5.89 0.21 7.49
C LEU A 79 4.55 0.84 7.86
N THR A 80 4.60 2.02 8.48
CA THR A 80 3.42 2.79 8.87
C THR A 80 3.32 4.07 8.05
N ILE A 81 2.12 4.39 7.55
CA ILE A 81 1.80 5.73 7.03
C ILE A 81 0.71 6.39 7.87
N ARG A 82 1.02 7.58 8.38
CA ARG A 82 0.07 8.44 9.11
C ARG A 82 -0.32 9.61 8.22
N THR A 83 -1.57 9.61 7.77
CA THR A 83 -2.19 10.72 7.05
C THR A 83 -2.90 11.64 8.04
N LYS A 84 -3.53 12.72 7.54
CA LYS A 84 -4.32 13.63 8.38
C LYS A 84 -5.44 12.91 9.16
N ASN A 85 -6.05 11.88 8.57
CA ASN A 85 -7.28 11.26 9.08
C ASN A 85 -7.14 9.78 9.37
N SER A 86 -6.07 9.13 8.91
CA SER A 86 -5.96 7.67 8.89
C SER A 86 -4.54 7.22 9.19
N VAL A 87 -4.43 6.06 9.83
CA VAL A 87 -3.18 5.34 10.06
C VAL A 87 -3.30 3.98 9.39
N TYR A 88 -2.30 3.65 8.56
CA TYR A 88 -2.15 2.34 7.95
C TYR A 88 -0.82 1.74 8.39
N GLU A 89 -0.83 0.45 8.69
CA GLU A 89 0.36 -0.31 9.07
C GLU A 89 0.43 -1.58 8.25
N PHE A 90 1.62 -1.80 7.68
CA PHE A 90 1.96 -2.94 6.88
C PHE A 90 3.04 -3.74 7.59
N GLU A 91 2.82 -5.05 7.69
CA GLU A 91 3.90 -6.00 7.99
C GLU A 91 4.69 -6.23 6.70
N LEU A 92 6.01 -6.07 6.76
CA LEU A 92 6.89 -6.29 5.62
C LEU A 92 7.30 -7.76 5.56
N ASP A 93 6.97 -8.42 4.46
CA ASP A 93 7.30 -9.83 4.23
C ASP A 93 7.65 -10.03 2.76
N ALA A 94 8.93 -10.26 2.48
CA ALA A 94 9.43 -10.49 1.13
C ALA A 94 8.97 -11.81 0.51
N SER A 95 8.34 -12.69 1.30
CA SER A 95 7.88 -14.02 0.89
C SER A 95 6.35 -14.12 0.74
N CYS A 96 5.60 -13.08 1.09
CA CYS A 96 4.13 -13.13 1.12
C CYS A 96 3.47 -13.21 -0.27
N VAL A 97 4.23 -12.97 -1.34
CA VAL A 97 3.77 -13.09 -2.73
C VAL A 97 4.68 -14.07 -3.48
N SER A 98 4.07 -15.04 -4.18
CA SER A 98 4.83 -16.00 -4.99
C SER A 98 5.48 -15.32 -6.19
N LYS A 99 6.53 -15.93 -6.77
CA LYS A 99 7.18 -15.40 -7.98
C LYS A 99 6.22 -15.29 -9.17
N ALA A 100 5.30 -16.25 -9.31
CA ALA A 100 4.32 -16.25 -10.39
C ALA A 100 3.31 -15.10 -10.21
N ASP A 101 2.80 -14.94 -8.98
CA ASP A 101 1.88 -13.85 -8.64
C ASP A 101 2.54 -12.48 -8.76
N MET A 102 3.84 -12.38 -8.46
CA MET A 102 4.58 -11.13 -8.61
C MET A 102 4.61 -10.64 -10.07
N VAL A 103 4.75 -11.54 -11.04
CA VAL A 103 4.72 -11.17 -12.47
C VAL A 103 3.36 -10.58 -12.85
N LEU A 104 2.27 -11.23 -12.41
CA LEU A 104 0.91 -10.75 -12.64
C LEU A 104 0.64 -9.43 -11.91
N LEU A 105 1.13 -9.29 -10.69
CA LEU A 105 0.97 -8.08 -9.88
C LEU A 105 1.68 -6.88 -10.52
N LEU A 106 2.88 -7.07 -11.05
CA LEU A 106 3.62 -6.04 -11.80
C LEU A 106 2.89 -5.65 -13.09
N HIS A 107 2.21 -6.58 -13.76
CA HIS A 107 1.36 -6.25 -14.90
C HIS A 107 0.23 -5.30 -14.51
N THR A 108 -0.51 -5.64 -13.44
CA THR A 108 -1.58 -4.80 -12.89
C THR A 108 -1.09 -3.40 -12.54
N VAL A 109 0.09 -3.29 -11.91
CA VAL A 109 0.71 -2.01 -11.55
C VAL A 109 1.02 -1.19 -12.80
N ASN A 110 1.62 -1.82 -13.82
CA ASN A 110 1.96 -1.14 -15.06
C ASN A 110 0.72 -0.65 -15.82
N GLU A 111 -0.34 -1.47 -15.89
CA GLU A 111 -1.61 -1.07 -16.49
C GLU A 111 -2.21 0.14 -15.76
N TYR A 112 -2.24 0.09 -14.43
CA TYR A 112 -2.74 1.20 -13.63
C TYR A 112 -2.00 2.51 -13.90
N PHE A 113 -0.67 2.52 -13.89
CA PHE A 113 0.09 3.75 -14.09
C PHE A 113 0.14 4.20 -15.56
N ARG A 114 0.01 3.29 -16.52
CA ARG A 114 -0.11 3.65 -17.95
C ARG A 114 -1.45 4.31 -18.25
N ASP A 115 -2.53 3.81 -17.68
CA ASP A 115 -3.88 4.34 -17.95
C ASP A 115 -4.14 5.66 -17.20
N ASN A 116 -3.40 5.93 -16.12
CA ASN A 116 -3.47 7.17 -15.36
C ASN A 116 -2.40 8.21 -15.71
N SER A 117 -1.52 7.94 -16.69
CA SER A 117 -0.70 8.97 -17.32
C SER A 117 -1.54 9.72 -18.35
N MET A 118 -2.42 10.61 -17.87
CA MET A 118 -3.02 11.71 -18.63
C MET A 118 -2.50 13.05 -18.10
#